data_AF-A0A378K055-F1
#
_entry.id   AF-A0A378K055-F1
#
_cell.length_a   1.000
_cell.length_b   1.000
_cell.length_c   1.000
_cell.angle_alpha   90.00
_cell.angle_beta   90.00
_cell.angle_gamma   90.00
#
_symmetry.space_group_name_H-M   'P 1'
#
loop_
_entity.id
_entity.type
_entity.pdbx_description
1 polymer ?
#
loop_
_entity_poly.entity_id
_entity_poly.type
_entity_poly.pdbx_seq_one_letter_code
_entity_poly.pdbx_strand_id
1 'polypeptide(L)'
;MKQFIFCILITMYGTVLSYASVNTVTCSMEEMNDPISFVIPHKKSTVPSVDFDYPIKVIQFSLRPNNLLLIAVDQDDYSRPRLFISAQFDKKSKTYIGQFMTDSGGNEVQLDNGVIHCMVKSAPN
;
A
#
# COMPACT_ATOMS: atom_id res chain seq x y z
N MET A 1 -35.12 -59.91 11.34
CA MET A 1 -33.91 -60.34 10.58
C MET A 1 -33.33 -59.11 9.89
N LYS A 2 -32.00 -58.91 9.98
CA LYS A 2 -31.11 -58.06 9.13
C LYS A 2 -31.49 -56.56 8.96
N GLN A 3 -30.64 -55.61 9.41
CA GLN A 3 -29.48 -55.04 8.65
C GLN A 3 -29.94 -54.43 7.32
N PHE A 4 -29.84 -53.13 6.98
CA PHE A 4 -28.68 -52.20 6.92
C PHE A 4 -29.22 -50.81 6.40
N ILE A 5 -28.52 -49.66 6.25
CA ILE A 5 -27.13 -49.20 6.50
C ILE A 5 -27.10 -47.66 6.71
N PHE A 6 -26.00 -47.12 7.28
CA PHE A 6 -25.54 -45.71 7.30
C PHE A 6 -26.53 -44.54 7.47
N CYS A 7 -26.44 -43.90 8.64
CA CYS A 7 -26.56 -42.44 8.74
C CYS A 7 -25.32 -41.81 8.07
N ILE A 8 -25.46 -41.34 6.82
CA ILE A 8 -24.45 -40.45 6.23
C ILE A 8 -24.60 -39.08 6.89
N LEU A 9 -23.86 -38.84 7.98
CA LEU A 9 -23.59 -37.47 8.42
C LEU A 9 -22.78 -36.78 7.33
N ILE A 10 -23.45 -36.04 6.46
CA ILE A 10 -22.79 -35.07 5.59
C ILE A 10 -22.36 -33.91 6.49
N THR A 11 -21.21 -34.08 7.15
CA THR A 11 -20.48 -32.97 7.77
C THR A 11 -20.03 -32.04 6.64
N MET A 12 -20.87 -31.07 6.32
CA MET A 12 -20.54 -29.91 5.51
C MET A 12 -19.43 -29.13 6.22
N TYR A 13 -18.18 -29.57 6.01
CA TYR A 13 -17.00 -28.77 6.26
C TYR A 13 -17.01 -27.61 5.27
N GLY A 14 -17.80 -26.59 5.59
CA GLY A 14 -17.73 -25.30 4.93
C GLY A 14 -16.34 -24.74 5.13
N THR A 15 -15.50 -24.85 4.09
CA THR A 15 -14.24 -24.14 4.02
C THR A 15 -14.57 -22.66 3.90
N VAL A 16 -14.74 -22.00 5.04
CA VAL A 16 -14.74 -20.53 5.11
C VAL A 16 -13.42 -20.04 4.55
N LEU A 17 -13.46 -19.58 3.31
CA LEU A 17 -12.38 -18.85 2.67
C LEU A 17 -12.18 -17.56 3.46
N SER A 18 -11.26 -17.60 4.43
CA SER A 18 -10.82 -16.41 5.14
C SER A 18 -9.96 -15.60 4.19
N TYR A 19 -10.62 -14.76 3.38
CA TYR A 19 -9.94 -13.69 2.67
C TYR A 19 -9.38 -12.73 3.72
N ALA A 20 -8.06 -12.58 3.76
CA ALA A 20 -7.43 -11.58 4.60
C ALA A 20 -7.74 -10.19 4.01
N SER A 21 -8.36 -9.31 4.81
CA SER A 21 -8.66 -7.94 4.41
C SER A 21 -7.40 -7.25 3.88
N VAL A 22 -7.39 -6.89 2.60
CA VAL A 22 -6.28 -6.15 2.00
C VAL A 22 -6.35 -4.71 2.51
N ASN A 23 -5.34 -4.28 3.26
CA ASN A 23 -5.23 -2.88 3.70
C ASN A 23 -4.44 -2.10 2.65
N THR A 24 -4.98 -0.95 2.24
CA THR A 24 -4.38 -0.05 1.24
C THR A 24 -4.05 1.27 1.90
N VAL A 25 -2.90 1.85 1.57
CA VAL A 25 -2.61 3.26 1.85
C VAL A 25 -3.02 4.07 0.62
N THR A 26 -3.76 5.15 0.84
CA THR A 26 -4.04 6.17 -0.19
C THR A 26 -3.51 7.50 0.32
N CYS A 27 -2.69 8.17 -0.48
CA CYS A 27 -2.05 9.43 -0.19
C CYS A 27 -2.52 10.51 -1.16
N SER A 28 -3.11 11.59 -0.66
CA SER A 28 -3.37 12.81 -1.44
C SER A 28 -2.25 13.83 -1.21
N MET A 29 -1.71 14.38 -2.29
CA MET A 29 -0.73 15.45 -2.32
C MET A 29 -1.50 16.76 -2.53
N GLU A 30 -1.23 17.84 -1.78
CA GLU A 30 -2.07 19.06 -1.88
C GLU A 30 -1.92 19.78 -3.23
N GLU A 31 -0.75 19.62 -3.87
CA GLU A 31 -0.34 20.30 -5.09
C GLU A 31 -0.56 19.45 -6.36
N MET A 32 -1.06 18.21 -6.26
CA MET A 32 -1.28 17.29 -7.37
C MET A 32 -2.69 16.68 -7.34
N ASN A 33 -3.31 16.47 -8.51
CA ASN A 33 -4.70 15.99 -8.58
C ASN A 33 -4.85 14.51 -8.24
N ASP A 34 -3.87 13.68 -8.59
CA ASP A 34 -3.99 12.22 -8.56
C ASP A 34 -3.36 11.62 -7.28
N PRO A 35 -4.12 10.81 -6.50
CA PRO A 35 -3.63 10.26 -5.24
C PRO A 35 -2.84 8.97 -5.45
N ILE A 36 -1.63 8.91 -4.89
CA ILE A 36 -0.81 7.70 -4.88
C ILE A 36 -1.45 6.65 -3.96
N SER A 37 -1.68 5.45 -4.45
CA SER A 37 -2.22 4.34 -3.65
C SER A 37 -1.38 3.07 -3.78
N PHE A 38 -1.26 2.33 -2.67
CA PHE A 38 -0.54 1.06 -2.65
C PHE A 38 -1.02 0.10 -1.55
N VAL A 39 -0.97 -1.19 -1.83
CA VAL A 39 -1.34 -2.26 -0.88
C VAL A 39 -0.23 -2.44 0.16
N ILE A 40 -0.59 -2.54 1.44
CA ILE A 40 0.34 -2.82 2.53
C ILE A 40 0.81 -4.27 2.42
N PRO A 41 2.13 -4.54 2.25
CA PRO A 41 2.64 -5.91 2.14
C PRO A 41 2.42 -6.72 3.42
N HIS A 42 1.89 -7.95 3.28
CA HIS A 42 1.71 -8.87 4.41
C HIS A 42 3.03 -9.28 5.09
N LYS A 43 4.16 -9.21 4.38
CA LYS A 43 5.51 -9.53 4.88
C LYS A 43 6.29 -8.24 5.12
N LYS A 44 6.82 -8.06 6.33
CA LYS A 44 7.58 -6.86 6.74
C LYS A 44 8.86 -6.59 5.93
N SER A 45 9.40 -7.59 5.25
CA SER A 45 10.59 -7.49 4.39
C SER A 45 10.25 -7.28 2.90
N THR A 46 8.97 -7.07 2.57
CA THR A 46 8.50 -6.86 1.20
C THR A 46 8.07 -5.40 1.05
N VAL A 47 8.40 -4.82 -0.09
CA VAL A 47 7.98 -3.47 -0.50
C VAL A 47 6.66 -3.53 -1.26
N PRO A 48 5.82 -2.48 -1.20
CA PRO A 48 4.62 -2.39 -2.04
C PRO A 48 4.98 -2.21 -3.52
N SER A 49 4.06 -2.62 -4.40
CA SER A 49 3.98 -2.01 -5.73
C SER A 49 3.20 -0.70 -5.60
N VAL A 50 3.65 0.33 -6.30
CA VAL A 50 2.99 1.64 -6.37
C VAL A 50 2.62 1.88 -7.82
N ASP A 51 1.39 2.33 -8.06
CA ASP A 51 0.97 2.78 -9.38
C ASP A 51 1.47 4.23 -9.57
N PHE A 52 2.18 4.48 -10.66
CA PHE A 52 2.88 5.73 -10.94
C PHE A 52 3.13 5.83 -12.46
N ASP A 53 3.09 7.04 -13.02
CA ASP A 53 3.12 7.27 -14.48
C ASP A 53 4.37 6.71 -15.18
N TYR A 54 5.46 6.51 -14.44
CA TYR A 54 6.70 5.92 -14.91
C TYR A 54 7.03 4.63 -14.14
N PRO A 55 7.74 3.67 -14.76
CA PRO A 55 8.22 2.47 -14.08
C PRO A 55 9.12 2.82 -12.88
N ILE A 56 8.65 2.53 -11.68
CA ILE A 56 9.39 2.78 -10.42
C ILE A 56 9.61 1.50 -9.64
N LYS A 57 10.72 1.47 -8.90
CA LYS A 57 11.06 0.41 -7.96
C LYS A 57 11.12 0.99 -6.54
N VAL A 58 10.21 0.56 -5.68
CA VAL A 58 10.29 0.87 -4.25
C VAL A 58 11.51 0.15 -3.66
N ILE A 59 12.46 0.92 -3.13
CA ILE A 59 13.70 0.42 -2.52
C ILE A 59 13.65 0.42 -1.00
N GLN A 60 12.80 1.26 -0.41
CA GLN A 60 12.61 1.34 1.04
C GLN A 60 11.14 1.57 1.36
N PHE A 61 10.60 0.77 2.27
CA PHE A 61 9.25 0.95 2.80
C PHE A 61 9.23 0.68 4.31
N SER A 62 8.53 1.52 5.07
CA SER A 62 8.26 1.30 6.49
C SER A 62 6.95 1.97 6.88
N LEU A 63 5.91 1.18 7.12
CA LEU A 63 4.70 1.61 7.79
C LEU A 63 4.71 1.12 9.25
N ARG A 64 4.68 2.07 10.19
CA ARG A 64 4.64 1.87 11.64
C ARG A 64 3.54 2.75 12.23
N PRO A 65 3.00 2.45 13.44
CA PRO A 65 1.84 3.17 14.00
C PRO A 65 1.93 4.70 14.04
N ASN A 66 3.15 5.27 14.07
CA ASN A 66 3.38 6.71 14.11
C ASN A 66 4.13 7.26 12.87
N ASN A 67 4.55 6.43 11.92
CA ASN A 67 5.47 6.83 10.85
C ASN A 67 5.25 6.01 9.55
N LEU A 68 5.14 6.70 8.43
CA LEU A 68 5.14 6.16 7.08
C LEU A 68 6.37 6.70 6.33
N LEU A 69 7.17 5.80 5.78
CA LEU A 69 8.26 6.08 4.85
C LEU A 69 8.10 5.21 3.60
N LEU A 70 8.19 5.83 2.43
CA LEU A 70 8.32 5.15 1.14
C LEU A 70 9.36 5.88 0.28
N ILE A 71 10.28 5.12 -0.32
CA ILE A 71 11.26 5.63 -1.28
C ILE A 71 11.25 4.71 -2.50
N ALA A 72 11.00 5.29 -3.67
CA ALA A 72 11.12 4.63 -4.96
C ALA A 72 12.07 5.40 -5.89
N VAL A 73 12.82 4.63 -6.65
CA VAL A 73 13.71 5.10 -7.72
C VAL A 73 13.16 4.67 -9.07
N ASP A 74 13.71 5.23 -10.14
CA ASP A 74 13.47 4.78 -11.50
C ASP A 74 13.79 3.28 -11.63
N GLN A 75 13.02 2.53 -12.41
CA GLN A 75 13.25 1.09 -12.56
C GLN A 75 14.56 0.77 -13.30
N ASP A 76 15.00 1.65 -14.20
CA ASP A 76 16.16 1.44 -15.06
C ASP A 76 17.38 2.24 -14.58
N ASP A 77 17.19 3.34 -13.83
CA ASP A 77 18.26 4.12 -13.17
C ASP A 77 18.06 4.27 -11.65
N TYR A 78 18.68 3.39 -10.86
CA TYR A 78 18.60 3.45 -9.38
C TYR A 78 19.29 4.66 -8.75
N SER A 79 20.01 5.49 -9.51
CA SER A 79 20.56 6.76 -9.00
C SER A 79 19.51 7.88 -8.97
N ARG A 80 18.39 7.71 -9.68
CA ARG A 80 17.32 8.70 -9.84
C ARG A 80 16.13 8.41 -8.91
N PRO A 81 15.91 9.20 -7.84
CA PRO A 81 14.68 9.13 -7.06
C PRO A 81 13.48 9.54 -7.91
N ARG A 82 12.36 8.83 -7.76
CA ARG A 82 11.11 9.12 -8.48
C ARG A 82 9.94 9.43 -7.56
N LEU A 83 9.93 8.85 -6.36
CA LEU A 83 8.94 9.12 -5.33
C LEU A 83 9.58 9.00 -3.95
N PHE A 84 9.37 10.01 -3.13
CA PHE A 84 9.70 10.03 -1.70
C PHE A 84 8.47 10.46 -0.91
N ILE A 85 8.11 9.69 0.12
CA ILE A 85 7.03 10.02 1.06
C ILE A 85 7.58 9.83 2.48
N SER A 86 7.46 10.86 3.33
CA SER A 86 7.79 10.80 4.75
C SER A 86 6.73 11.52 5.57
N ALA A 87 5.97 10.77 6.37
CA ALA A 87 4.81 11.27 7.10
C ALA A 87 4.69 10.66 8.51
N GLN A 88 4.10 11.43 9.43
CA GLN A 88 3.85 11.03 10.82
C GLN A 88 2.35 10.98 11.12
N PHE A 89 1.93 10.02 11.94
CA PHE A 89 0.51 9.83 12.25
C PHE A 89 -0.01 10.94 13.18
N ASP A 90 -0.88 11.80 12.68
CA ASP A 90 -1.65 12.71 13.51
C ASP A 90 -2.85 12.00 14.14
N LYS A 91 -2.85 11.98 15.48
CA LYS A 91 -3.90 11.34 16.28
C LYS A 91 -5.24 12.07 16.23
N LYS A 92 -5.27 13.36 15.83
CA LYS A 92 -6.49 14.17 15.77
C LYS A 92 -7.27 13.88 14.47
N SER A 93 -6.62 13.96 13.32
CA SER A 93 -7.18 13.67 12.00
C SER A 93 -7.29 12.17 11.68
N LYS A 94 -6.51 11.31 12.35
CA LYS A 94 -6.31 9.89 12.00
C LYS A 94 -5.63 9.66 10.65
N THR A 95 -4.80 10.61 10.24
CA THR A 95 -4.10 10.62 8.95
C THR A 95 -2.60 10.73 9.18
N TYR A 96 -1.78 10.14 8.31
CA TYR A 96 -0.34 10.41 8.29
C TYR A 96 -0.12 11.70 7.50
N ILE A 97 0.39 12.74 8.15
CA ILE A 97 0.67 14.05 7.55
C ILE A 97 2.18 14.21 7.43
N GLY A 98 2.65 14.73 6.29
CA GLY A 98 4.07 14.79 6.02
C GLY A 98 4.44 15.60 4.78
N GLN A 99 5.54 15.18 4.16
CA GLN A 99 6.06 15.76 2.92
C GLN A 99 6.24 14.67 1.87
N PHE A 100 6.13 15.07 0.60
CA PHE A 100 6.51 14.25 -0.54
C PHE A 100 7.52 14.97 -1.44
N MET A 101 8.16 14.19 -2.30
CA MET A 101 8.78 14.66 -3.54
C MET A 101 8.54 13.62 -4.63
N THR A 102 8.28 14.07 -5.85
CA THR A 102 8.19 13.26 -7.07
C THR A 102 9.12 13.80 -8.15
N ASP A 103 9.64 12.93 -9.02
CA ASP A 103 10.30 13.33 -10.27
C ASP A 103 9.44 12.91 -11.46
N SER A 104 8.65 13.86 -11.93
CA SER A 104 7.61 13.74 -12.96
C SER A 104 8.19 13.80 -14.39
N GLY A 105 9.49 14.08 -14.53
CA GLY A 105 10.11 14.39 -15.82
C GLY A 105 10.59 13.17 -16.58
N GLY A 106 10.43 13.16 -17.91
CA GLY A 106 10.91 12.07 -18.77
C GLY A 106 12.44 12.02 -18.85
N ASN A 107 13.03 12.73 -19.81
CA ASN A 107 14.49 12.80 -20.02
C ASN A 107 15.18 13.90 -19.19
N GLU A 108 14.38 14.79 -18.58
CA GLU A 108 14.84 15.86 -17.70
C GLU A 108 14.27 15.64 -16.29
N VAL A 109 14.91 16.22 -15.28
CA VAL A 109 14.45 16.18 -13.89
C VAL A 109 13.37 17.24 -13.68
N GLN A 110 12.19 16.83 -13.23
CA GLN A 110 11.09 17.75 -12.90
C GLN A 110 10.58 17.40 -11.50
N LEU A 111 11.11 18.11 -10.51
CA LEU A 111 10.81 17.85 -9.10
C LEU A 111 9.58 18.65 -8.65
N ASP A 112 8.56 17.93 -8.23
CA ASP A 112 7.43 18.47 -7.47
C ASP A 112 7.57 18.04 -6.01
N ASN A 113 7.22 18.91 -5.07
CA ASN A 113 7.25 18.60 -3.64
C ASN A 113 6.19 19.41 -2.88
N GLY A 114 5.73 18.89 -1.75
CA GLY A 114 4.67 19.55 -0.99
C GLY A 114 4.13 18.73 0.17
N VAL A 115 2.92 19.09 0.62
CA VAL A 115 2.26 18.43 1.75
C VAL A 115 1.55 17.16 1.28
N ILE A 116 1.67 16.08 2.05
CA ILE A 116 0.99 14.82 1.77
C ILE A 116 0.17 14.33 2.97
N HIS A 117 -1.02 13.81 2.68
CA HIS A 117 -1.98 13.24 3.63
C HIS A 117 -2.28 11.78 3.24
N CYS A 118 -1.79 10.82 4.03
CA CYS A 118 -1.98 9.40 3.77
C CYS A 118 -2.92 8.74 4.77
N MET A 119 -3.95 8.05 4.26
CA MET A 119 -4.92 7.28 5.04
C MET A 119 -4.74 5.78 4.79
N VAL A 120 -4.87 4.97 5.85
CA VAL A 120 -4.98 3.51 5.72
C VAL A 120 -6.45 3.14 5.64
N LYS A 121 -6.87 2.50 4.55
CA LYS A 121 -8.20 1.93 4.35
C LYS A 121 -8.11 0.41 4.39
N SER A 122 -8.96 -0.23 5.18
CA SER A 122 -9.17 -1.68 5.09
C SER A 122 -10.21 -1.95 4.00
N ALA A 123 -9.94 -2.91 3.12
CA ALA A 123 -11.00 -3.46 2.27
C ALA A 123 -12.13 -4.04 3.15
N PRO A 124 -13.41 -3.85 2.80
CA PRO A 124 -14.50 -4.56 3.45
C PRO A 124 -14.34 -6.07 3.20
N ASN A 125 -14.63 -6.87 4.22
CA ASN A 125 -14.69 -8.34 4.15
C ASN A 125 -16.01 -8.80 3.53
#